data_AF-A8PGM9-F1
#
_entry.id   AF-A8PGM9-F1
#
_cell.length_a   1.000
_cell.length_b   1.000
_cell.length_c   1.000
_cell.angle_alpha   90.00
_cell.angle_beta   90.00
_cell.angle_gamma   90.00
#
_symmetry.space_group_name_H-M   'P 1'
#
loop_
_entity.id
_entity.type
_entity.pdbx_description
1 polymer ?
#
loop_
_entity_poly.entity_id
_entity_poly.type
_entity_poly.pdbx_seq_one_letter_code
_entity_poly.pdbx_strand_id
1 'polypeptide(L)'
;MIGQLTGLTGANEIVGNVNNKNKHLCLPMYAAPKSINPEAELLPQDMFAMGVVLYRCLTGRMPKRKPNRTIDYHGVKSSINLPIDSKMWHTAQLLMSERLDMRLTAGQLLHTDWIENAANTVITQIFNWNN
;
A
#
# COMPACT_ATOMS: atom_id res chain seq x y z
N MET A 1 -3.64 -20.38 -5.16
CA MET A 1 -4.32 -19.47 -6.10
C MET A 1 -3.32 -18.38 -6.46
N ILE A 2 -2.89 -18.31 -7.72
CA ILE A 2 -1.95 -17.26 -8.18
C ILE A 2 -2.81 -16.08 -8.64
N GLY A 3 -2.75 -14.97 -7.91
CA GLY A 3 -3.40 -13.72 -8.34
C GLY A 3 -2.53 -13.03 -9.39
N GLN A 4 -3.11 -12.66 -10.53
CA GLN A 4 -2.44 -11.85 -11.54
C GLN A 4 -2.97 -10.42 -11.47
N LEU A 5 -2.08 -9.44 -11.64
CA LEU A 5 -2.47 -8.04 -11.77
C LEU A 5 -3.31 -7.86 -13.05
N THR A 6 -4.45 -7.20 -12.91
CA THR A 6 -5.39 -6.92 -14.01
C THR A 6 -5.86 -5.46 -13.92
N GLY A 7 -6.69 -5.01 -14.86
CA GLY A 7 -7.28 -3.65 -14.81
C GLY A 7 -6.31 -2.54 -15.23
N LEU A 8 -5.45 -2.80 -16.22
CA LEU A 8 -4.43 -1.87 -16.70
C LEU A 8 -4.97 -0.69 -17.52
N THR A 9 -6.29 -0.49 -17.58
CA THR A 9 -6.93 0.60 -18.35
C THR A 9 -6.58 2.00 -17.83
N GLY A 10 -6.20 2.10 -16.55
CA GLY A 10 -5.72 3.34 -15.93
C GLY A 10 -4.19 3.50 -15.92
N ALA A 11 -3.44 2.51 -16.43
CA ALA A 11 -1.99 2.56 -16.45
C ALA A 11 -1.50 3.58 -17.49
N ASN A 12 -0.48 4.35 -17.12
CA ASN A 12 0.13 5.35 -17.99
C ASN A 12 1.65 5.33 -17.84
N GLU A 13 2.35 5.47 -18.95
CA GLU A 13 3.79 5.70 -18.91
C GLU A 13 4.09 7.10 -18.36
N ILE A 14 5.02 7.15 -17.42
CA ILE A 14 5.44 8.36 -16.73
C ILE A 14 6.67 8.91 -17.46
N VAL A 15 6.45 9.90 -18.33
CA VAL A 15 7.51 10.61 -19.06
C VAL A 15 7.72 11.98 -18.44
N GLY A 16 8.93 12.23 -17.92
CA GLY A 16 9.27 13.38 -17.07
C GLY A 16 9.15 14.79 -17.66
N ASN A 17 8.62 14.94 -18.88
CA ASN A 17 8.49 16.25 -19.56
C ASN A 17 7.15 16.44 -20.30
N VAL A 18 6.16 15.58 -20.07
CA VAL A 18 4.83 15.79 -20.63
C VAL A 18 3.93 16.29 -19.51
N ASN A 19 3.34 17.47 -19.71
CA ASN A 19 2.18 17.95 -18.96
C ASN A 19 1.01 16.98 -19.19
N ASN A 20 1.12 15.77 -18.63
CA ASN A 20 0.08 14.77 -18.68
C ASN A 20 -0.98 15.20 -17.68
N LYS A 21 -1.87 16.09 -18.16
CA LYS A 21 -3.19 16.37 -17.58
C LYS A 21 -4.10 15.12 -17.60
N ASN A 22 -3.56 13.94 -17.86
CA ASN A 22 -4.24 12.68 -17.73
C ASN A 22 -4.47 12.44 -16.25
N LYS A 23 -5.71 12.65 -15.85
CA LYS A 23 -6.25 12.31 -14.53
C LYS A 23 -5.70 10.94 -14.11
N HIS A 24 -4.85 10.92 -13.09
CA HIS A 24 -4.45 9.67 -12.45
C HIS A 24 -5.74 8.96 -12.00
N LEU A 25 -6.10 7.90 -12.71
CA LEU A 25 -7.29 7.10 -12.45
C LEU A 25 -6.97 6.13 -11.30
N CYS A 26 -6.87 6.67 -10.10
CA CYS A 26 -6.81 5.88 -8.87
C CYS A 26 -8.14 5.98 -8.14
N LEU A 27 -8.62 4.85 -7.61
CA LEU A 27 -9.77 4.86 -6.72
C LEU A 27 -9.44 5.73 -5.48
N PRO A 28 -10.33 6.64 -5.03
CA PRO A 28 -10.02 7.61 -3.98
C PRO A 28 -9.46 7.00 -2.68
N MET A 29 -9.85 5.76 -2.36
CA MET A 29 -9.40 5.07 -1.16
C MET A 29 -7.99 4.47 -1.26
N TYR A 30 -7.43 4.33 -2.46
CA TYR A 30 -6.06 3.88 -2.72
C TYR A 30 -5.15 5.02 -3.18
N ALA A 31 -5.70 6.19 -3.51
CA ALA A 31 -4.96 7.36 -3.96
C ALA A 31 -4.05 7.93 -2.88
N ALA A 32 -2.81 8.24 -3.22
CA ALA A 32 -1.86 8.93 -2.35
C ALA A 32 -2.35 10.36 -2.04
N PRO A 33 -2.03 10.94 -0.87
CA PRO A 33 -2.57 12.23 -0.45
C PRO A 33 -2.23 13.42 -1.38
N LYS A 34 -1.06 13.41 -2.01
CA LYS A 34 -0.59 14.46 -2.93
C LYS A 34 -1.09 14.27 -4.38
N SER A 35 -1.39 13.04 -4.80
CA SER A 35 -1.90 12.68 -6.15
C SER A 35 -3.23 13.31 -6.54
N ILE A 36 -3.88 13.98 -5.59
CA ILE A 36 -5.15 14.67 -5.81
C ILE A 36 -4.94 16.15 -6.15
N ASN A 37 -3.69 16.61 -6.19
CA ASN A 37 -3.29 17.86 -6.79
C ASN A 37 -2.69 17.59 -8.18
N PRO A 38 -3.28 18.09 -9.29
CA PRO A 38 -2.90 17.74 -10.66
C PRO A 38 -1.46 18.10 -11.07
N GLU A 39 -0.74 18.91 -10.28
CA GLU A 39 0.65 19.28 -10.54
C GLU A 39 1.68 18.39 -9.84
N ALA A 40 1.23 17.49 -8.96
CA ALA A 40 2.11 16.66 -8.15
C ALA A 40 1.99 15.18 -8.52
N GLU A 41 3.14 14.51 -8.47
CA GLU A 41 3.29 13.05 -8.29
C GLU A 41 3.28 12.20 -9.55
N LEU A 42 4.41 12.24 -10.25
CA LEU A 42 4.75 11.19 -11.20
C LEU A 42 5.03 9.85 -10.49
N LEU A 43 5.62 9.79 -9.29
CA LEU A 43 5.88 8.54 -8.58
C LEU A 43 6.01 8.81 -7.06
N PRO A 44 5.79 7.83 -6.16
CA PRO A 44 5.37 6.44 -6.37
C PRO A 44 3.95 6.18 -5.83
N GLN A 45 2.91 6.48 -6.63
CA GLN A 45 1.50 6.31 -6.20
C GLN A 45 1.11 4.84 -5.98
N ASP A 46 1.57 3.93 -6.85
CA ASP A 46 1.25 2.50 -6.74
C ASP A 46 1.78 1.89 -5.45
N MET A 47 2.95 2.32 -4.99
CA MET A 47 3.51 1.84 -3.72
C MET A 47 2.66 2.29 -2.53
N PHE A 48 2.02 3.46 -2.59
CA PHE A 48 1.05 3.87 -1.58
C PHE A 48 -0.18 2.96 -1.60
N ALA A 49 -0.73 2.68 -2.79
CA ALA A 49 -1.85 1.77 -2.96
C ALA A 49 -1.53 0.36 -2.43
N MET A 50 -0.30 -0.14 -2.66
CA MET A 50 0.19 -1.39 -2.10
C MET A 50 0.22 -1.37 -0.56
N GLY A 51 0.59 -0.23 0.05
CA GLY A 51 0.51 -0.05 1.49
C GLY A 51 -0.93 -0.15 2.02
N VAL A 52 -1.90 0.42 1.30
CA VAL A 52 -3.34 0.29 1.64
C VAL A 52 -3.83 -1.15 1.51
N VAL A 53 -3.39 -1.88 0.48
CA VAL A 53 -3.70 -3.31 0.30
C VAL A 53 -3.12 -4.12 1.46
N LEU A 54 -1.84 -3.93 1.79
CA LEU A 54 -1.19 -4.64 2.89
C LEU A 54 -1.88 -4.33 4.23
N TYR A 55 -2.19 -3.05 4.50
CA TYR A 55 -2.98 -2.67 5.68
C TYR A 55 -4.30 -3.43 5.75
N ARG A 56 -5.02 -3.56 4.63
CA ARG A 56 -6.28 -4.31 4.57
C ARG A 56 -6.09 -5.78 4.86
N CYS A 57 -5.04 -6.39 4.32
CA CYS A 57 -4.69 -7.78 4.58
C CYS A 57 -4.41 -8.02 6.07
N LEU A 58 -3.70 -7.09 6.73
CA LEU A 58 -3.33 -7.21 8.15
C LEU A 58 -4.50 -6.92 9.10
N THR A 59 -5.40 -6.01 8.74
CA THR A 59 -6.43 -5.49 9.66
C THR A 59 -7.87 -5.89 9.30
N GLY A 60 -8.08 -6.43 8.10
CA GLY A 60 -9.42 -6.66 7.52
C GLY A 60 -10.19 -5.37 7.18
N ARG A 61 -9.61 -4.18 7.38
CA ARG A 61 -10.30 -2.88 7.28
C ARG A 61 -9.58 -1.94 6.32
N MET A 62 -10.29 -0.93 5.85
CA MET A 62 -9.66 0.20 5.15
C MET A 62 -9.05 1.19 6.15
N PRO A 63 -7.89 1.78 5.84
CA PRO A 63 -7.29 2.78 6.71
C PRO A 63 -8.18 4.01 6.73
N LYS A 64 -8.39 4.57 7.93
CA LYS A 64 -9.09 5.85 8.09
C LYS A 64 -8.21 6.96 7.53
N ARG A 65 -8.84 8.00 6.97
CA ARG A 65 -8.15 9.17 6.44
C ARG A 65 -8.48 10.41 7.26
N LYS A 66 -7.48 11.25 7.46
CA LYS A 66 -7.62 12.60 8.01
C LYS A 66 -8.26 13.54 6.97
N PRO A 67 -8.70 14.75 7.36
CA PRO A 67 -9.24 15.73 6.41
C PRO A 67 -8.29 16.10 5.26
N ASN A 68 -6.97 16.10 5.54
CA ASN A 68 -5.91 16.29 4.54
C ASN A 68 -5.63 15.02 3.69
N ARG A 69 -6.47 13.98 3.83
CA ARG A 69 -6.46 12.72 3.07
C ARG A 69 -5.31 11.77 3.36
N THR A 70 -4.50 12.09 4.36
CA THR A 70 -3.41 11.23 4.82
C THR A 70 -3.93 10.18 5.80
N ILE A 71 -3.15 9.14 6.06
CA ILE A 71 -3.62 8.03 6.89
C ILE A 71 -3.69 8.43 8.36
N ASP A 72 -4.80 8.10 9.01
CA ASP A 72 -4.96 8.20 10.45
C ASP A 72 -4.57 6.89 11.12
N TYR A 73 -3.36 6.87 11.70
CA TYR A 73 -2.84 5.72 12.43
C TYR A 73 -3.33 5.65 13.89
N HIS A 74 -3.97 6.69 14.44
CA HIS A 74 -4.39 6.70 15.84
C HIS A 74 -5.58 5.78 16.10
N GLY A 75 -6.48 5.63 15.12
CA GLY A 75 -7.67 4.77 15.23
C GLY A 75 -7.42 3.26 15.08
N VAL A 76 -6.17 2.84 14.85
CA VAL A 76 -5.82 1.45 14.51
C VAL A 76 -5.79 0.54 15.73
N LYS A 77 -5.27 1.03 16.87
CA LYS A 77 -4.98 0.22 18.06
C LYS A 77 -6.21 -0.36 18.78
N SER A 78 -7.41 0.18 18.54
CA SER A 78 -8.62 -0.20 19.28
C SER A 78 -9.50 -1.24 18.58
N SER A 79 -9.11 -1.71 17.39
CA SER A 79 -10.01 -2.46 16.49
C SER A 79 -9.49 -3.84 16.05
N ILE A 80 -8.29 -4.23 16.48
CA ILE A 80 -7.58 -5.40 15.98
C ILE A 80 -7.48 -6.43 17.12
N ASN A 81 -8.17 -7.56 16.96
CA ASN A 81 -8.12 -8.68 17.90
C ASN A 81 -7.02 -9.71 17.56
N LEU A 82 -6.29 -9.51 16.46
CA LEU A 82 -5.25 -10.42 15.96
C LEU A 82 -3.84 -9.84 16.20
N PRO A 83 -2.87 -10.63 16.65
CA PRO A 83 -1.49 -10.18 16.71
C PRO A 83 -0.98 -9.90 15.29
N ILE A 84 -0.72 -8.62 14.98
CA ILE A 84 -0.14 -8.22 13.70
C ILE A 84 1.39 -8.35 13.79
N ASP A 85 1.99 -8.99 12.80
CA ASP A 85 3.45 -9.02 12.65
C ASP A 85 4.01 -7.59 12.56
N SER A 86 4.96 -7.27 13.44
CA SER A 86 5.50 -5.92 13.56
C SER A 86 6.29 -5.48 12.32
N LYS A 87 6.94 -6.40 11.61
CA LYS A 87 7.68 -6.11 10.37
C LYS A 87 6.72 -5.82 9.22
N MET A 88 5.66 -6.61 9.06
CA MET A 88 4.60 -6.36 8.07
C MET A 88 3.88 -5.05 8.35
N TRP A 89 3.58 -4.77 9.63
CA TRP A 89 2.97 -3.52 10.04
C TRP A 89 3.85 -2.30 9.71
N HIS A 90 5.13 -2.37 10.08
CA HIS A 90 6.09 -1.32 9.77
C HIS A 90 6.21 -1.07 8.25
N THR A 91 6.26 -2.16 7.47
CA THR A 91 6.28 -2.08 6.00
C THR A 91 5.04 -1.36 5.45
N ALA A 92 3.84 -1.67 5.96
CA ALA A 92 2.61 -0.99 5.57
C ALA A 92 2.65 0.52 5.89
N GLN A 93 3.23 0.91 7.03
CA GLN A 93 3.40 2.32 7.40
C GLN A 93 4.38 3.05 6.46
N LEU A 94 5.51 2.43 6.11
CA LEU A 94 6.48 3.00 5.16
C LEU A 94 5.86 3.21 3.77
N LEU A 95 5.14 2.21 3.26
CA LEU A 95 4.47 2.28 1.96
C LEU A 95 3.41 3.40 1.91
N MET A 96 2.64 3.58 2.98
CA MET A 96 1.62 4.64 3.10
C MET A 96 2.18 5.99 3.57
N SER A 97 3.50 6.14 3.66
CA SER A 97 4.12 7.39 4.11
C SER A 97 3.82 8.55 3.15
N GLU A 98 3.55 9.72 3.71
CA GLU A 98 3.45 10.99 2.98
C GLU A 98 4.82 11.44 2.44
N ARG A 99 5.89 10.98 3.10
CA ARG A 99 7.28 11.25 2.76
C ARG A 99 7.73 10.27 1.67
N LEU A 100 7.94 10.79 0.46
CA LEU A 100 8.30 9.98 -0.71
C LEU A 100 9.67 9.30 -0.55
N ASP A 101 10.60 9.96 0.15
CA ASP A 101 11.92 9.43 0.50
C ASP A 101 11.87 8.23 1.46
N MET A 102 10.76 8.09 2.20
CA MET A 102 10.53 6.94 3.08
C MET A 102 9.72 5.82 2.42
N ARG A 103 9.08 6.10 1.27
CA ARG A 103 8.22 5.12 0.60
C ARG A 103 9.10 4.11 -0.12
N LEU A 104 8.95 2.84 0.24
CA LEU A 104 9.69 1.77 -0.40
C LEU A 104 9.37 1.71 -1.89
N THR A 105 10.39 1.47 -2.70
CA THR A 105 10.25 1.03 -4.08
C THR A 105 9.78 -0.43 -4.14
N ALA A 106 9.30 -0.89 -5.30
CA ALA A 106 8.94 -2.29 -5.49
C ALA A 106 10.11 -3.24 -5.20
N GLY A 107 11.32 -2.91 -5.66
CA GLY A 107 12.52 -3.71 -5.40
C GLY A 107 12.84 -3.78 -3.91
N GLN A 108 12.83 -2.65 -3.19
CA GLN A 108 13.06 -2.63 -1.74
C GLN A 108 11.99 -3.41 -0.97
N LEU A 109 10.73 -3.37 -1.42
CA LEU A 109 9.66 -4.16 -0.81
C LEU A 109 9.94 -5.66 -0.94
N LEU A 110 10.30 -6.14 -2.13
CA LEU A 110 10.57 -7.56 -2.38
C LEU A 110 11.73 -8.09 -1.52
N HIS A 111 12.69 -7.24 -1.18
CA HIS A 111 13.85 -7.55 -0.33
C HIS A 111 13.61 -7.27 1.16
N THR A 112 12.37 -7.15 1.61
CA THR A 112 12.09 -7.13 3.05
C THR A 112 12.20 -8.55 3.62
N ASP A 113 12.81 -8.71 4.80
CA ASP A 113 13.02 -10.00 5.44
C ASP A 113 11.77 -10.89 5.44
N TRP A 114 10.59 -10.31 5.69
CA TRP A 114 9.37 -11.10 5.84
C TRP A 114 8.86 -11.65 4.49
N ILE A 115 9.10 -10.95 3.38
CA ILE A 115 8.78 -11.44 2.02
C ILE A 115 9.80 -12.50 1.61
N GLU A 116 11.09 -12.25 1.81
CA GLU A 116 12.14 -13.22 1.47
C GLU A 116 12.00 -14.51 2.28
N ASN A 117 11.68 -14.39 3.58
CA ASN A 117 11.36 -15.56 4.40
C ASN A 117 10.11 -16.26 3.88
N ALA A 118 9.03 -15.54 3.60
CA ALA A 118 7.78 -16.12 3.11
C ALA A 118 7.93 -16.85 1.75
N ALA A 119 8.89 -16.44 0.91
CA ALA A 119 9.21 -17.15 -0.33
C ALA A 119 9.88 -18.51 -0.08
N ASN A 120 10.56 -18.66 1.05
CA ASN A 120 11.32 -19.85 1.41
C ASN A 120 10.62 -20.74 2.45
N THR A 121 9.63 -20.22 3.18
CA THR A 121 8.79 -21.02 4.08
C THR A 121 7.62 -21.65 3.34
N VAL A 122 7.36 -22.92 3.65
CA VAL A 122 6.12 -23.58 3.24
C VAL A 122 4.94 -22.82 3.87
N ILE A 123 3.98 -22.38 3.05
CA ILE A 123 2.74 -21.76 3.53
C ILE A 123 1.95 -22.82 4.30
N THR A 124 2.11 -22.88 5.61
CA THR A 124 1.53 -23.94 6.45
C THR A 124 0.07 -23.69 6.82
N GLN A 125 -0.40 -22.44 6.83
CA GLN A 125 -1.80 -22.08 7.13
C GLN A 125 -2.11 -20.66 6.64
N ILE A 126 -3.13 -20.48 5.79
CA ILE A 126 -3.58 -19.15 5.34
C ILE A 126 -4.59 -18.54 6.33
N PHE A 127 -5.36 -19.36 7.05
CA PHE A 127 -6.22 -18.95 8.17
C PHE A 127 -6.41 -20.14 9.12
N ASN A 128 -6.18 -19.96 10.42
CA ASN A 128 -6.59 -20.93 11.43
C ASN A 128 -7.93 -20.46 12.01
N TRP A 129 -9.04 -20.93 11.43
CA TRP A 129 -10.42 -20.68 11.89
C TRP A 129 -10.85 -21.70 12.96
N ASN A 130 -9.97 -21.97 13.92
CA ASN A 130 -10.30 -22.83 15.05
C ASN A 130 -10.22 -22.01 16.34
N ASN A 131 -11.35 -21.38 16.68
CA ASN A 131 -11.77 -21.07 18.05
C ASN A 131 -13.26 -21.42 18.15
#